data_AF-A0A5J5P921-F1
#
_entry.id   AF-A0A5J5P921-F1
#
_cell.length_a   1.000
_cell.length_b   1.000
_cell.length_c   1.000
_cell.angle_alpha   90.00
_cell.angle_beta   90.00
_cell.angle_gamma   90.00
#
_symmetry.space_group_name_H-M   'P 1'
#
loop_
_entity.id
_entity.type
_entity.pdbx_description
1 polymer ?
#
loop_
_entity_poly.entity_id
_entity_poly.type
_entity_poly.pdbx_seq_one_letter_code
_entity_poly.pdbx_strand_id
1 'polypeptide(L)'
;HSCINDPSSDPFSNASPISPPSSNSQRSISVFSRTGIIVLLSLMVILGVFAPWSGMSQSMFSISRKVSSLSKWRDYSMAEAASFVTKNGTIIVCAVSQPYLPFLNNWLISITRQKHQEKVLVIAEDYATLHKVNEKWPDHAVLGFFNFTSRRPRHLLQILELGYSVMYNDVDMVWFGDPFCYLEGNHDVYFSDDMAATLGYCKMDILCCLAAFIIYFFHASSLWLISCVIFLRPTDGAKLVMKKWTEELQAQPWSKAKKAND
;
A
#
# COMPACT_ATOMS: atom_id res chain seq x y z
N HIS A 1 -21.50 -68.51 17.16
CA HIS A 1 -22.50 -69.32 17.86
C HIS A 1 -23.41 -68.38 18.64
N SER A 2 -24.70 -68.44 18.28
CA SER A 2 -25.80 -67.57 18.68
C SER A 2 -26.10 -67.60 20.18
N CYS A 3 -26.75 -66.55 20.70
CA CYS A 3 -28.16 -66.62 21.06
C CYS A 3 -28.71 -65.22 21.37
N ILE A 4 -29.71 -64.85 20.56
CA ILE A 4 -30.73 -63.82 20.77
C ILE A 4 -31.70 -64.36 21.83
N ASN A 5 -32.29 -63.48 22.66
CA ASN A 5 -33.71 -63.48 22.99
C ASN A 5 -34.09 -62.23 23.81
N ASP A 6 -34.99 -61.46 23.22
CA ASP A 6 -35.98 -60.55 23.82
C ASP A 6 -37.36 -61.14 23.38
N PRO A 7 -38.55 -60.64 23.77
CA PRO A 7 -38.89 -59.54 24.69
C PRO A 7 -40.11 -59.85 25.59
N SER A 8 -40.52 -58.91 26.45
CA SER A 8 -41.90 -58.34 26.47
C SER A 8 -42.37 -57.82 27.85
N SER A 9 -43.14 -56.72 27.78
CA SER A 9 -44.12 -56.17 28.74
C SER A 9 -43.65 -55.19 29.84
N ASP A 10 -43.75 -53.89 29.52
CA ASP A 10 -44.32 -52.84 30.39
C ASP A 10 -45.83 -52.73 30.06
N PRO A 11 -46.74 -52.08 30.85
CA PRO A 11 -46.51 -50.92 31.74
C PRO A 11 -47.36 -50.93 33.05
N PHE A 12 -47.16 -49.93 33.93
CA PHE A 12 -48.19 -49.13 34.64
C PHE A 12 -47.82 -48.72 36.08
N SER A 13 -48.12 -47.44 36.36
CA SER A 13 -48.52 -46.85 37.66
C SER A 13 -47.40 -46.44 38.61
N ASN A 14 -47.08 -45.15 38.68
CA ASN A 14 -47.77 -44.06 39.42
C ASN A 14 -47.34 -43.92 40.89
N ALA A 15 -47.21 -42.64 41.27
CA ALA A 15 -47.32 -42.05 42.60
C ALA A 15 -46.02 -41.85 43.40
N SER A 16 -45.49 -40.62 43.32
CA SER A 16 -44.88 -39.93 44.47
C SER A 16 -45.96 -39.61 45.52
N PRO A 17 -45.63 -39.51 46.83
CA PRO A 17 -45.57 -38.17 47.44
C PRO A 17 -44.60 -37.95 48.65
N ILE A 18 -44.02 -36.73 48.71
CA ILE A 18 -43.98 -35.73 49.83
C ILE A 18 -43.25 -36.17 51.14
N SER A 19 -42.16 -35.54 51.65
CA SER A 19 -42.08 -34.19 52.30
C SER A 19 -40.60 -33.83 52.76
N PRO A 20 -40.27 -32.67 53.40
CA PRO A 20 -39.24 -31.69 52.95
C PRO A 20 -38.22 -31.29 54.08
N PRO A 21 -37.64 -30.07 54.17
CA PRO A 21 -36.93 -29.20 53.21
C PRO A 21 -35.45 -28.95 53.62
N SER A 22 -34.55 -28.69 52.65
CA SER A 22 -33.32 -27.94 52.91
C SER A 22 -33.43 -26.54 52.31
N SER A 23 -33.47 -25.55 53.20
CA SER A 23 -33.51 -24.13 52.87
C SER A 23 -32.19 -23.67 52.28
N ASN A 24 -32.10 -23.57 50.95
CA ASN A 24 -31.08 -22.75 50.30
C ASN A 24 -31.74 -21.53 49.69
N SER A 25 -31.71 -20.41 50.43
CA SER A 25 -32.08 -19.11 49.88
C SER A 25 -31.02 -18.71 48.85
N GLN A 26 -31.26 -18.99 47.57
CA GLN A 26 -30.54 -18.32 46.49
C GLN A 26 -31.04 -16.87 46.42
N ARG A 27 -30.31 -15.98 47.10
CA ARG A 27 -30.49 -14.54 46.99
C ARG A 27 -30.07 -14.14 45.57
N SER A 28 -31.02 -13.73 44.73
CA SER A 28 -30.72 -13.11 43.45
C SER A 28 -30.04 -11.76 43.72
N ILE A 29 -28.79 -11.63 43.30
CA ILE A 29 -28.05 -10.36 43.40
C ILE A 29 -28.58 -9.46 42.29
N SER A 30 -29.45 -8.51 42.65
CA SER A 30 -29.87 -7.45 41.74
C SER A 30 -28.71 -6.47 41.55
N VAL A 31 -28.11 -6.49 40.36
CA VAL A 31 -27.01 -5.60 39.93
C VAL A 31 -27.45 -4.12 39.95
N PHE A 32 -28.75 -3.85 39.86
CA PHE A 32 -29.34 -2.50 39.89
C PHE A 32 -29.90 -2.07 41.25
N SER A 33 -29.55 -2.77 42.34
CA SER A 33 -29.77 -2.25 43.69
C SER A 33 -28.87 -1.05 43.98
N ARG A 34 -29.24 -0.15 44.91
CA ARG A 34 -28.38 0.99 45.32
C ARG A 34 -26.96 0.54 45.65
N THR A 35 -26.82 -0.59 46.35
CA THR A 35 -25.53 -1.18 46.68
C THR A 35 -24.79 -1.70 45.45
N GLY A 36 -25.50 -2.32 44.49
CA GLY A 36 -24.94 -2.77 43.22
C GLY A 36 -24.40 -1.62 42.36
N ILE A 37 -25.14 -0.49 42.30
CA ILE A 37 -24.71 0.72 41.60
C ILE A 37 -23.47 1.33 42.27
N ILE A 38 -23.44 1.38 43.60
CA ILE A 38 -22.27 1.88 44.34
C ILE A 38 -21.05 0.98 44.07
N VAL A 39 -21.20 -0.35 44.10
CA VAL A 39 -20.12 -1.29 43.78
C VAL A 39 -19.65 -1.12 42.34
N LEU A 40 -20.55 -0.92 41.39
CA LEU A 40 -20.21 -0.72 39.98
C LEU A 40 -19.47 0.62 39.77
N LEU A 41 -19.91 1.69 40.43
CA LEU A 41 -19.23 2.98 40.43
C LEU A 41 -17.85 2.90 41.09
N SER A 42 -17.74 2.21 42.23
CA SER A 42 -16.46 1.95 42.87
C SER A 42 -15.53 1.16 41.97
N LEU A 43 -16.04 0.13 41.26
CA LEU A 43 -15.25 -0.65 40.31
C LEU A 43 -14.80 0.21 39.12
N MET A 44 -15.66 1.09 38.59
CA MET A 44 -15.31 2.02 37.51
C MET A 44 -14.23 3.02 37.93
N VAL A 45 -14.30 3.54 39.17
CA VAL A 45 -13.28 4.44 39.72
C VAL A 45 -11.97 3.69 39.95
N ILE A 46 -12.00 2.48 40.50
CA ILE A 46 -10.81 1.65 40.69
C ILE A 46 -10.19 1.30 39.32
N LEU A 47 -10.98 0.86 38.34
CA LEU A 47 -10.48 0.60 36.99
C LEU A 47 -9.94 1.88 36.33
N GLY A 48 -10.61 3.03 36.47
CA GLY A 48 -10.16 4.30 35.90
C GLY A 48 -8.88 4.86 36.52
N VAL A 49 -8.66 4.65 37.83
CA VAL A 49 -7.50 5.16 38.57
C VAL A 49 -6.31 4.19 38.49
N PHE A 50 -6.56 2.87 38.52
CA PHE A 50 -5.50 1.86 38.55
C PHE A 50 -5.14 1.28 37.18
N ALA A 51 -6.01 1.32 36.15
CA ALA A 51 -5.66 0.87 34.80
C ALA A 51 -4.50 1.66 34.15
N PRO A 52 -4.35 2.98 34.36
CA PRO A 52 -3.19 3.72 33.88
C PRO A 52 -1.87 3.25 34.52
N TRP A 53 -1.92 2.75 35.77
CA TRP A 53 -0.75 2.30 36.51
C TRP A 53 -0.41 0.83 36.25
N SER A 54 -1.42 -0.02 35.99
CA SER A 54 -1.24 -1.46 35.78
C SER A 54 -0.78 -1.84 34.37
N GLY A 55 -0.37 -0.88 33.53
CA GLY A 55 0.06 -1.13 32.15
C GLY A 55 -1.02 -1.73 31.23
N MET A 56 -2.27 -1.79 31.70
CA MET A 56 -3.37 -2.50 31.06
C MET A 56 -4.25 -1.52 30.29
N SER A 57 -3.83 -1.21 29.06
CA SER A 57 -4.68 -1.07 27.87
C SER A 57 -3.94 -0.28 26.78
N GLN A 58 -2.85 -0.83 26.24
CA GLN A 58 -2.44 -0.41 24.89
C GLN A 58 -3.44 -0.88 23.81
N SER A 59 -4.36 -1.80 24.15
CA SER A 59 -5.29 -2.45 23.22
C SER A 59 -6.53 -1.62 22.85
N MET A 60 -7.09 -0.80 23.75
CA MET A 60 -8.19 0.11 23.36
C MET A 60 -7.67 1.41 22.70
N PHE A 61 -6.49 1.89 23.09
CA PHE A 61 -5.84 3.03 22.44
C PHE A 61 -5.17 2.66 21.10
N SER A 62 -4.91 1.38 20.82
CA SER A 62 -4.42 0.95 19.51
C SER A 62 -5.51 0.98 18.46
N ILE A 63 -6.77 0.72 18.81
CA ILE A 63 -7.90 0.85 17.87
C ILE A 63 -8.09 2.32 17.48
N SER A 64 -8.11 3.25 18.45
CA SER A 64 -8.23 4.68 18.14
C SER A 64 -7.06 5.19 17.30
N ARG A 65 -5.82 4.78 17.61
CA ARG A 65 -4.64 5.13 16.81
C ARG A 65 -4.65 4.49 15.41
N LYS A 66 -5.13 3.25 15.29
CA LYS A 66 -5.27 2.56 14.01
C LYS A 66 -6.36 3.21 13.16
N VAL A 67 -7.50 3.58 13.74
CA VAL A 67 -8.55 4.31 13.02
C VAL A 67 -8.06 5.68 12.58
N SER A 68 -7.34 6.44 13.43
CA SER A 68 -6.78 7.73 13.05
C SER A 68 -5.65 7.62 12.01
N SER A 69 -4.83 6.57 12.07
CA SER A 69 -3.79 6.35 11.04
C SER A 69 -4.39 5.91 9.71
N LEU A 70 -5.44 5.08 9.75
CA LEU A 70 -6.18 4.67 8.56
C LEU A 70 -6.87 5.85 7.89
N SER A 71 -7.43 6.81 8.64
CA SER A 71 -7.95 8.05 8.05
C SER A 71 -6.81 8.92 7.50
N LYS A 72 -5.72 9.11 8.25
CA LYS A 72 -4.54 9.88 7.83
C LYS A 72 -4.03 9.45 6.45
N TRP A 73 -3.88 8.15 6.21
CA TRP A 73 -3.31 7.65 4.94
C TRP A 73 -4.24 7.82 3.73
N ARG A 74 -5.55 7.94 3.94
CA ARG A 74 -6.52 8.15 2.86
C ARG A 74 -6.50 9.60 2.36
N ASP A 75 -6.25 10.53 3.27
CA ASP A 75 -6.24 11.97 2.98
C ASP A 75 -4.84 12.47 2.58
N TYR A 76 -3.86 11.57 2.57
CA TYR A 76 -2.46 11.89 2.37
C TYR A 76 -2.17 12.31 0.92
N SER A 77 -1.63 13.51 0.74
CA SER A 77 -1.31 14.04 -0.59
C SER A 77 0.03 13.53 -1.12
N MET A 78 0.21 13.57 -2.44
CA MET A 78 1.49 13.26 -3.10
C MET A 78 2.63 14.13 -2.56
N ALA A 79 2.36 15.40 -2.27
CA ALA A 79 3.35 16.34 -1.76
C ALA A 79 3.83 15.96 -0.37
N GLU A 80 2.90 15.64 0.53
CA GLU A 80 3.24 15.20 1.88
C GLU A 80 4.00 13.86 1.81
N ALA A 81 3.56 12.89 1.01
CA ALA A 81 4.25 11.61 0.85
C ALA A 81 5.66 11.73 0.29
N ALA A 82 5.84 12.54 -0.75
CA ALA A 82 7.14 12.85 -1.31
C ALA A 82 8.09 13.47 -0.26
N SER A 83 7.56 14.34 0.61
CA SER A 83 8.36 15.00 1.64
C SER A 83 8.95 14.04 2.70
N PHE A 84 8.32 12.90 2.94
CA PHE A 84 8.80 11.93 3.92
C PHE A 84 9.90 11.02 3.38
N VAL A 85 9.83 10.67 2.09
CA VAL A 85 10.77 9.73 1.47
C VAL A 85 11.91 10.43 0.74
N THR A 86 11.83 11.73 0.48
CA THR A 86 12.87 12.44 -0.26
C THR A 86 14.21 12.42 0.50
N LYS A 87 15.24 11.86 -0.13
CA LYS A 87 16.63 11.92 0.37
C LYS A 87 17.51 12.48 -0.72
N ASN A 88 18.25 13.54 -0.40
CA ASN A 88 19.11 14.27 -1.35
C ASN A 88 18.35 14.76 -2.59
N GLY A 89 17.06 15.11 -2.43
CA GLY A 89 16.22 15.58 -3.53
C GLY A 89 15.77 14.51 -4.52
N THR A 90 15.94 13.22 -4.19
CA THR A 90 15.57 12.11 -5.07
C THR A 90 14.59 11.16 -4.39
N ILE A 91 13.60 10.70 -5.17
CA ILE A 91 12.59 9.71 -4.78
C ILE A 91 12.62 8.54 -5.77
N ILE A 92 12.48 7.32 -5.26
CA ILE A 92 12.30 6.10 -6.07
C ILE A 92 10.82 5.73 -6.00
N VAL A 93 10.17 5.53 -7.14
CA VAL A 93 8.73 5.34 -7.23
C VAL A 93 8.42 4.03 -7.92
N CYS A 94 7.46 3.30 -7.37
CA CYS A 94 6.77 2.23 -8.09
C CYS A 94 5.26 2.41 -7.93
N ALA A 95 4.49 1.99 -8.94
CA ALA A 95 3.04 1.81 -8.80
C ALA A 95 2.76 0.33 -8.58
N VAL A 96 1.80 -0.01 -7.73
CA VAL A 96 1.46 -1.42 -7.46
C VAL A 96 0.07 -1.60 -6.88
N SER A 97 -0.56 -2.72 -7.21
CA SER A 97 -1.82 -3.20 -6.62
C SER A 97 -1.62 -4.47 -5.79
N GLN A 98 -2.64 -4.85 -5.03
CA GLN A 98 -2.57 -5.87 -3.99
C GLN A 98 -2.11 -7.26 -4.50
N PRO A 99 -2.48 -7.71 -5.72
CA PRO A 99 -1.97 -8.96 -6.28
C PRO A 99 -0.46 -9.00 -6.48
N TYR A 100 0.18 -7.85 -6.71
CA TYR A 100 1.62 -7.71 -7.01
C TYR A 100 2.48 -7.45 -5.77
N LEU A 101 1.91 -7.47 -4.57
CA LEU A 101 2.67 -7.30 -3.32
C LEU A 101 3.84 -8.31 -3.13
N PRO A 102 3.77 -9.57 -3.59
CA PRO A 102 4.93 -10.45 -3.56
C PRO A 102 6.10 -9.93 -4.40
N PHE A 103 5.83 -9.34 -5.56
CA PHE A 103 6.85 -8.70 -6.40
C PHE A 103 7.42 -7.46 -5.72
N LEU A 104 6.55 -6.60 -5.17
CA LEU A 104 6.98 -5.44 -4.37
C LEU A 104 7.96 -5.87 -3.26
N ASN A 105 7.67 -6.95 -2.55
CA ASN A 105 8.53 -7.42 -1.46
C ASN A 105 9.92 -7.85 -1.98
N ASN A 106 9.98 -8.59 -3.08
CA ASN A 106 11.24 -9.00 -3.71
C ASN A 106 12.03 -7.80 -4.22
N TRP A 107 11.34 -6.86 -4.86
CA TRP A 107 11.92 -5.61 -5.34
C TRP A 107 12.50 -4.80 -4.18
N LEU A 108 11.74 -4.57 -3.10
CA LEU A 108 12.20 -3.85 -1.91
C LEU A 108 13.42 -4.51 -1.24
N ILE A 109 13.51 -5.84 -1.23
CA ILE A 109 14.71 -6.54 -0.76
C ILE A 109 15.93 -6.13 -1.60
N SER A 110 15.78 -6.04 -2.93
CA SER A 110 16.85 -5.62 -3.82
C SER A 110 17.26 -4.15 -3.62
N ILE A 111 16.28 -3.24 -3.46
CA ILE A 111 16.53 -1.82 -3.17
C ILE A 111 17.25 -1.66 -1.81
N THR A 112 16.82 -2.43 -0.81
CA THR A 112 17.41 -2.39 0.54
C THR A 112 18.86 -2.84 0.54
N ARG A 113 19.22 -3.85 -0.28
CA ARG A 113 20.62 -4.28 -0.45
C ARG A 113 21.52 -3.17 -0.97
N GLN A 114 20.97 -2.26 -1.79
CA GLN A 114 21.67 -1.08 -2.29
C GLN A 114 21.52 0.16 -1.38
N LYS A 115 20.94 0.01 -0.17
CA LYS A 115 20.77 1.08 0.82
C LYS A 115 19.93 2.28 0.34
N HIS A 116 18.92 2.00 -0.50
CA HIS A 116 18.04 3.03 -1.05
C HIS A 116 16.59 2.97 -0.56
N GLN A 117 16.28 2.06 0.37
CA GLN A 117 14.92 1.83 0.84
C GLN A 117 14.24 3.11 1.35
N GLU A 118 14.95 3.98 2.07
CA GLU A 118 14.35 5.21 2.61
C GLU A 118 13.84 6.19 1.54
N LYS A 119 14.26 6.03 0.27
CA LYS A 119 13.84 6.87 -0.85
C LYS A 119 12.56 6.41 -1.54
N VAL A 120 12.05 5.23 -1.18
CA VAL A 120 10.99 4.58 -1.94
C VAL A 120 9.62 5.13 -1.56
N LEU A 121 8.84 5.54 -2.55
CA LEU A 121 7.42 5.83 -2.45
C LEU A 121 6.64 4.81 -3.30
N VAL A 122 5.69 4.13 -2.66
CA VAL A 122 4.76 3.23 -3.32
C VAL A 122 3.48 3.98 -3.66
N ILE A 123 3.16 4.08 -4.95
CA ILE A 123 1.86 4.55 -5.41
C ILE A 123 0.91 3.36 -5.40
N ALA A 124 0.08 3.29 -4.36
CA ALA A 124 -0.88 2.24 -4.16
C ALA A 124 -2.11 2.47 -5.05
N GLU A 125 -2.46 1.49 -5.89
CA GLU A 125 -3.63 1.61 -6.76
C GLU A 125 -4.96 1.30 -6.07
N ASP A 126 -4.87 0.62 -4.93
CA ASP A 126 -6.01 0.19 -4.16
C ASP A 126 -5.76 0.40 -2.66
N TYR A 127 -6.84 0.52 -1.90
CA TYR A 127 -6.76 0.74 -0.46
C TYR A 127 -6.10 -0.43 0.28
N ALA A 128 -6.20 -1.66 -0.21
CA ALA A 128 -5.59 -2.81 0.45
C ALA A 128 -4.06 -2.72 0.37
N THR A 129 -3.51 -2.30 -0.77
CA THR A 129 -2.09 -1.98 -0.95
C THR A 129 -1.67 -0.82 -0.06
N LEU A 130 -2.40 0.30 -0.11
CA LEU A 130 -2.10 1.50 0.68
C LEU A 130 -1.98 1.16 2.16
N HIS A 131 -2.98 0.47 2.71
CA HIS A 131 -3.02 0.11 4.11
C HIS A 131 -1.96 -0.93 4.46
N LYS A 132 -1.75 -1.95 3.62
CA LYS A 132 -0.80 -3.03 3.92
C LYS A 132 0.66 -2.57 3.84
N VAL A 133 0.98 -1.64 2.93
CA VAL A 133 2.31 -1.02 2.87
C VAL A 133 2.49 -0.09 4.07
N ASN A 134 1.59 0.86 4.31
CA ASN A 134 1.75 1.81 5.41
C ASN A 134 1.65 1.19 6.82
N GLU A 135 0.99 0.05 7.00
CA GLU A 135 0.99 -0.69 8.28
C GLU A 135 2.36 -1.29 8.60
N LYS A 136 3.11 -1.72 7.57
CA LYS A 136 4.46 -2.28 7.72
C LYS A 136 5.55 -1.23 7.61
N TRP A 137 5.31 -0.22 6.78
CA TRP A 137 6.25 0.81 6.42
C TRP A 137 5.53 2.15 6.35
N PRO A 138 5.31 2.78 7.52
CA PRO A 138 4.50 3.98 7.63
C PRO A 138 5.01 5.08 6.73
N ASP A 139 4.07 5.78 6.09
CA ASP A 139 4.33 6.99 5.31
C ASP A 139 5.10 6.76 3.98
N HIS A 140 5.29 5.49 3.57
CA HIS A 140 5.93 5.09 2.31
C HIS A 140 4.93 4.73 1.20
N ALA A 141 3.62 4.85 1.44
CA ALA A 141 2.62 4.67 0.39
C ALA A 141 1.61 5.81 0.33
N VAL A 142 1.22 6.17 -0.89
CA VAL A 142 0.18 7.15 -1.20
C VAL A 142 -0.80 6.56 -2.21
N LEU A 143 -2.07 6.95 -2.13
CA LEU A 143 -3.09 6.45 -3.05
C LEU A 143 -2.91 7.08 -4.43
N GLY A 144 -2.68 6.24 -5.44
CA GLY A 144 -2.78 6.60 -6.85
C GLY A 144 -4.21 6.40 -7.34
N PHE A 145 -4.77 7.37 -8.06
CA PHE A 145 -6.11 7.21 -8.63
C PHE A 145 -6.06 6.21 -9.81
N PHE A 146 -6.83 5.11 -9.71
CA PHE A 146 -6.94 3.94 -10.62
C PHE A 146 -6.50 4.11 -12.11
N ASN A 147 -5.76 3.10 -12.61
CA ASN A 147 -5.20 2.82 -13.96
C ASN A 147 -3.64 2.98 -14.05
N PHE A 148 -2.93 1.84 -14.04
CA PHE A 148 -1.46 1.67 -13.88
C PHE A 148 -0.63 2.40 -14.95
N THR A 149 -0.95 2.14 -16.21
CA THR A 149 -0.04 2.44 -17.33
C THR A 149 -0.28 3.83 -17.89
N SER A 150 -1.55 4.23 -18.03
CA SER A 150 -1.92 5.51 -18.64
C SER A 150 -1.70 6.73 -17.74
N ARG A 151 -1.47 6.52 -16.44
CA ARG A 151 -1.32 7.59 -15.45
C ARG A 151 0.10 7.77 -14.93
N ARG A 152 1.01 6.85 -15.22
CA ARG A 152 2.43 6.96 -14.86
C ARG A 152 3.01 8.35 -15.16
N PRO A 153 2.79 8.97 -16.33
CA PRO A 153 3.37 10.28 -16.63
C PRO A 153 2.84 11.39 -15.71
N ARG A 154 1.58 11.29 -15.26
CA ARG A 154 0.98 12.27 -14.34
C ARG A 154 1.58 12.17 -12.94
N HIS A 155 1.75 10.95 -12.41
CA HIS A 155 2.36 10.76 -11.10
C HIS A 155 3.80 11.27 -11.07
N LEU A 156 4.59 10.96 -12.11
CA LEU A 156 5.96 11.45 -12.22
C LEU A 156 6.01 12.97 -12.38
N LEU A 157 5.12 13.54 -13.20
CA LEU A 157 5.02 14.99 -13.36
C LEU A 157 4.72 15.70 -12.03
N GLN A 158 3.81 15.19 -11.22
CA GLN A 158 3.51 15.78 -9.90
C GLN A 158 4.76 15.84 -9.01
N ILE A 159 5.58 14.78 -9.01
CA ILE A 159 6.82 14.74 -8.23
C ILE A 159 7.87 15.72 -8.79
N LEU A 160 7.98 15.82 -10.12
CA LEU A 160 8.86 16.78 -10.78
C LEU A 160 8.44 18.24 -10.52
N GLU A 161 7.14 18.52 -10.45
CA GLU A 161 6.59 19.84 -10.14
C GLU A 161 6.85 20.26 -8.69
N LEU A 162 7.00 19.30 -7.78
CA LEU A 162 7.46 19.53 -6.40
C LEU A 162 8.98 19.80 -6.30
N GLY A 163 9.72 19.68 -7.41
CA GLY A 163 11.15 19.94 -7.45
C GLY A 163 12.04 18.75 -7.08
N TYR A 164 11.49 17.53 -7.06
CA TYR A 164 12.26 16.32 -6.78
C TYR A 164 12.69 15.60 -8.07
N SER A 165 13.87 14.99 -8.04
CA SER A 165 14.25 13.98 -9.03
C SER A 165 13.53 12.67 -8.73
N VAL A 166 13.13 11.94 -9.76
CA VAL A 166 12.34 10.71 -9.60
C VAL A 166 12.92 9.58 -10.42
N MET A 167 13.13 8.42 -9.79
CA MET A 167 13.41 7.14 -10.46
C MET A 167 12.15 6.29 -10.41
N TYR A 168 11.46 6.14 -11.52
CA TYR A 168 10.40 5.15 -11.63
C TYR A 168 10.99 3.77 -11.88
N ASN A 169 10.47 2.75 -11.20
CA ASN A 169 10.80 1.36 -11.49
C ASN A 169 9.58 0.44 -11.28
N ASP A 170 9.30 -0.43 -12.24
CA ASP A 170 8.30 -1.49 -12.09
C ASP A 170 8.75 -2.56 -11.08
N VAL A 171 7.78 -3.14 -10.37
CA VAL A 171 8.04 -4.06 -9.24
C VAL A 171 8.49 -5.47 -9.66
N ASP A 172 8.40 -5.79 -10.94
CA ASP A 172 8.85 -7.06 -11.53
C ASP A 172 10.35 -7.08 -11.88
N MET A 173 11.08 -5.99 -11.56
CA MET A 173 12.53 -5.88 -11.72
C MET A 173 13.28 -6.20 -10.42
N VAL A 174 14.59 -6.46 -10.51
CA VAL A 174 15.48 -6.70 -9.36
C VAL A 174 16.80 -5.97 -9.57
N TRP A 175 17.27 -5.24 -8.54
CA TRP A 175 18.54 -4.53 -8.60
C TRP A 175 19.71 -5.44 -8.19
N PHE A 176 20.59 -5.73 -9.14
CA PHE A 176 21.86 -6.42 -8.87
C PHE A 176 22.96 -5.48 -8.38
N GLY A 177 22.85 -4.18 -8.69
CA GLY A 177 23.75 -3.12 -8.26
C GLY A 177 23.00 -1.80 -8.15
N ASP A 178 23.68 -0.78 -7.64
CA ASP A 178 23.13 0.59 -7.56
C ASP A 178 23.04 1.22 -8.97
N PRO A 179 21.83 1.50 -9.51
CA PRO A 179 21.68 2.09 -10.83
C PRO A 179 22.09 3.56 -10.87
N PHE A 180 22.13 4.27 -9.74
CA PHE A 180 22.52 5.68 -9.70
C PHE A 180 23.97 5.88 -10.13
N CYS A 181 24.83 4.86 -9.97
CA CYS A 181 26.22 4.87 -10.45
C CYS A 181 26.35 5.04 -11.97
N TYR A 182 25.32 4.71 -12.75
CA TYR A 182 25.34 4.83 -14.21
C TYR A 182 24.72 6.13 -14.73
N LEU A 183 24.15 6.96 -13.84
CA LEU A 183 23.49 8.23 -14.19
C LEU A 183 24.52 9.37 -14.29
N GLU A 184 25.46 9.21 -15.21
CA GLU A 184 26.51 10.20 -15.44
C GLU A 184 25.98 11.43 -16.20
N GLY A 185 26.59 12.59 -15.97
CA GLY A 185 26.20 13.85 -16.62
C GLY A 185 24.97 14.52 -15.99
N ASN A 186 24.47 15.56 -16.65
CA ASN A 186 23.35 16.39 -16.18
C ASN A 186 22.21 16.39 -17.21
N HIS A 187 21.76 15.20 -17.59
CA HIS A 187 20.67 15.02 -18.54
C HIS A 187 19.30 15.16 -17.86
N ASP A 188 18.27 15.53 -18.64
CA ASP A 188 16.90 15.67 -18.14
C ASP A 188 16.28 14.32 -17.80
N VAL A 189 16.52 13.33 -18.66
CA VAL A 189 15.91 12.00 -18.61
C VAL A 189 16.96 10.93 -18.93
N TYR A 190 16.92 9.86 -18.15
CA TYR A 190 17.69 8.63 -18.37
C TYR A 190 16.72 7.46 -18.45
N PHE A 191 16.90 6.58 -19.43
CA PHE A 191 16.07 5.40 -19.63
C PHE A 191 16.88 4.28 -20.26
N SER A 192 16.32 3.06 -20.22
CA SER A 192 16.90 1.90 -20.90
C SER A 192 16.28 1.75 -22.31
N ASP A 193 17.12 1.45 -23.29
CA ASP A 193 16.72 1.16 -24.68
C ASP A 193 16.76 -0.35 -24.93
N ASP A 194 15.65 -0.92 -25.40
CA ASP A 194 15.52 -2.35 -25.72
C ASP A 194 16.38 -2.80 -26.91
N MET A 195 16.86 -1.87 -27.76
CA MET A 195 17.55 -2.22 -29.01
C MET A 195 19.08 -2.20 -28.93
N ALA A 196 19.67 -1.70 -27.84
CA ALA A 196 21.12 -1.70 -27.69
C ALA A 196 21.60 -3.10 -27.27
N ALA A 197 22.07 -3.89 -28.22
CA ALA A 197 22.80 -5.16 -27.99
C ALA A 197 24.11 -5.01 -27.18
N THR A 198 24.34 -3.84 -26.59
CA THR A 198 25.49 -3.46 -25.77
C THR A 198 24.97 -2.65 -24.58
N LEU A 199 25.15 -3.17 -23.37
CA LEU A 199 24.76 -2.55 -22.10
C LEU A 199 25.05 -1.03 -22.07
N GLY A 200 24.03 -0.20 -22.00
CA GLY A 200 24.16 1.23 -21.74
C GLY A 200 22.80 1.91 -21.57
N TYR A 201 22.64 2.70 -20.52
CA TYR A 201 21.50 3.62 -20.42
C TYR A 201 21.59 4.66 -21.54
N CYS A 202 20.48 4.91 -22.23
CA CYS A 202 20.39 6.00 -23.19
C CYS A 202 20.25 7.33 -22.44
N LYS A 203 21.04 8.32 -22.87
CA LYS A 203 21.13 9.66 -22.27
C LYS A 203 20.50 10.68 -23.23
N MET A 204 19.60 11.53 -22.75
CA MET A 204 18.96 12.58 -23.57
C MET A 204 19.05 13.97 -22.90
N ASP A 205 19.68 14.93 -23.59
CA ASP A 205 19.66 16.37 -23.27
C ASP A 205 18.49 17.11 -23.97
N ILE A 206 18.11 18.32 -23.52
CA ILE A 206 17.07 19.20 -24.14
C ILE A 206 17.17 19.26 -25.67
N LEU A 207 18.38 19.41 -26.21
CA LEU A 207 18.60 19.51 -27.66
C LEU A 207 18.38 18.15 -28.36
N CYS A 208 18.71 17.05 -27.69
CA CYS A 208 18.35 15.68 -28.10
C CYS A 208 16.87 15.37 -27.87
N CYS A 209 16.17 16.00 -26.92
CA CYS A 209 14.72 15.83 -26.78
C CYS A 209 14.02 16.41 -28.01
N LEU A 210 14.43 17.58 -28.49
CA LEU A 210 13.90 18.16 -29.73
C LEU A 210 14.34 17.38 -30.98
N ALA A 211 15.61 16.94 -31.05
CA ALA A 211 16.11 16.19 -32.20
C ALA A 211 15.63 14.74 -32.25
N ALA A 212 15.54 14.02 -31.13
CA ALA A 212 14.93 12.70 -31.05
C ALA A 212 13.43 12.80 -31.30
N PHE A 213 12.75 13.87 -30.86
CA PHE A 213 11.35 14.12 -31.22
C PHE A 213 11.19 14.42 -32.71
N ILE A 214 12.11 15.15 -33.36
CA ILE A 214 12.10 15.39 -34.82
C ILE A 214 12.46 14.13 -35.61
N ILE A 215 13.46 13.34 -35.16
CA ILE A 215 13.81 12.05 -35.76
C ILE A 215 12.64 11.07 -35.60
N TYR A 216 11.95 11.07 -34.46
CA TYR A 216 10.73 10.30 -34.18
C TYR A 216 9.52 10.75 -35.00
N PHE A 217 9.40 12.04 -35.30
CA PHE A 217 8.30 12.59 -36.11
C PHE A 217 8.47 12.33 -37.62
N PHE A 218 9.71 12.19 -38.12
CA PHE A 218 9.99 12.15 -39.57
C PHE A 218 10.66 10.89 -40.11
N HIS A 219 11.26 10.04 -39.27
CA HIS A 219 11.83 8.77 -39.71
C HIS A 219 11.45 7.65 -38.73
N ALA A 220 10.95 6.55 -39.27
CA ALA A 220 10.61 5.33 -38.54
C ALA A 220 11.87 4.63 -37.98
N SER A 221 12.60 5.26 -37.07
CA SER A 221 13.59 4.62 -36.22
C SER A 221 12.92 4.30 -34.88
N SER A 222 12.55 3.03 -34.72
CA SER A 222 11.86 2.50 -33.56
C SER A 222 12.75 2.50 -32.32
N LEU A 223 12.75 3.59 -31.55
CA LEU A 223 13.21 3.59 -30.15
C LEU A 223 12.16 2.83 -29.32
N TRP A 224 12.50 1.60 -28.92
CA TRP A 224 11.68 0.77 -28.04
C TRP A 224 12.06 1.14 -26.60
N LEU A 225 11.33 2.11 -26.04
CA LEU A 225 11.56 2.56 -24.67
C LEU A 225 11.09 1.49 -23.67
N ILE A 226 12.02 0.94 -22.88
CA ILE A 226 11.64 0.16 -21.70
C ILE A 226 11.15 1.15 -20.66
N SER A 227 9.84 1.22 -20.51
CA SER A 227 9.21 2.09 -19.52
C SER A 227 9.37 1.60 -18.06
N CYS A 228 9.98 0.42 -17.86
CA CYS A 228 10.17 -0.24 -16.57
C CYS A 228 11.22 0.44 -15.68
N VAL A 229 12.14 1.24 -16.23
CA VAL A 229 13.10 2.06 -15.48
C VAL A 229 13.27 3.40 -16.18
N ILE A 230 12.96 4.50 -15.51
CA ILE A 230 13.21 5.86 -16.00
C ILE A 230 13.62 6.75 -14.84
N PHE A 231 14.69 7.53 -15.02
CA PHE A 231 15.09 8.57 -14.08
C PHE A 231 14.91 9.94 -14.70
N LEU A 232 14.26 10.85 -13.98
CA LEU A 232 13.96 12.21 -14.42
C LEU A 232 14.46 13.21 -13.38
N ARG A 233 15.13 14.27 -13.84
CA ARG A 233 15.46 15.44 -13.02
C ARG A 233 14.32 16.46 -13.09
N PRO A 234 14.11 17.32 -12.08
CA PRO A 234 13.02 18.32 -12.05
C PRO A 234 13.24 19.52 -12.99
N THR A 235 13.78 19.27 -14.19
CA THR A 235 14.03 20.27 -15.23
C THR A 235 12.76 20.54 -16.05
N ASP A 236 12.75 21.67 -16.76
CA ASP A 236 11.64 22.00 -17.65
C ASP A 236 11.55 21.03 -18.83
N GLY A 237 12.69 20.49 -19.28
CA GLY A 237 12.75 19.44 -20.30
C GLY A 237 12.02 18.15 -19.85
N ALA A 238 12.36 17.62 -18.68
CA ALA A 238 11.69 16.42 -18.15
C ALA A 238 10.20 16.62 -17.91
N LYS A 239 9.80 17.79 -17.37
CA LYS A 239 8.38 18.15 -17.19
C LYS A 239 7.65 18.23 -18.53
N LEU A 240 8.29 18.78 -19.56
CA LEU A 240 7.72 18.86 -20.91
C LEU A 240 7.50 17.45 -21.50
N VAL A 241 8.46 16.54 -21.33
CA VAL A 241 8.32 15.14 -21.78
C VAL A 241 7.11 14.47 -21.10
N MET A 242 6.95 14.60 -19.79
CA MET A 242 5.80 14.00 -19.08
C MET A 242 4.45 14.64 -19.48
N LYS A 243 4.42 15.95 -19.74
CA LYS A 243 3.22 16.65 -20.24
C LYS A 243 2.83 16.15 -21.62
N LYS A 244 3.79 16.07 -22.55
CA LYS A 244 3.56 15.57 -23.91
C LYS A 244 3.10 14.12 -23.92
N TRP A 245 3.74 13.26 -23.14
CA TRP A 245 3.30 11.87 -23.00
C TRP A 245 1.86 11.78 -22.46
N THR A 246 1.51 12.63 -21.48
CA THR A 246 0.13 12.70 -20.95
C THR A 246 -0.89 13.16 -22.01
N GLU A 247 -0.53 14.14 -22.85
CA GLU A 247 -1.36 14.65 -23.95
C GLU A 247 -1.57 13.58 -25.02
N GLU A 248 -0.52 12.86 -25.42
CA GLU A 248 -0.58 11.80 -26.41
C GLU A 248 -1.47 10.64 -25.96
N LEU A 249 -1.32 10.18 -24.71
CA LEU A 249 -2.19 9.16 -24.14
C LEU A 249 -3.68 9.55 -24.13
N GLN A 250 -3.99 10.86 -24.05
CA GLN A 250 -5.37 11.36 -24.13
C GLN A 250 -5.86 11.51 -25.57
N ALA A 251 -4.97 11.85 -26.50
CA ALA A 251 -5.30 12.07 -27.90
C ALA A 251 -5.51 10.76 -28.69
N GLN A 252 -4.98 9.64 -28.20
CA GLN A 252 -5.01 8.37 -28.92
C GLN A 252 -6.44 7.75 -29.02
N PRO A 253 -6.96 7.50 -30.25
CA PRO A 253 -8.36 7.15 -30.49
C PRO A 253 -8.77 5.67 -30.25
N TRP A 254 -7.87 4.79 -29.81
CA TRP A 254 -8.17 3.35 -29.71
C TRP A 254 -9.00 2.92 -28.49
N SER A 255 -9.41 3.84 -27.60
CA SER A 255 -10.23 3.48 -26.44
C SER A 255 -11.69 3.12 -26.77
N LYS A 256 -12.17 3.37 -27.99
CA LYS A 256 -13.57 3.07 -28.36
C LYS A 256 -13.77 1.76 -29.12
N ALA A 257 -12.73 1.15 -29.70
CA ALA A 257 -12.90 0.01 -30.62
C ALA A 257 -12.35 -1.34 -30.11
N LYS A 258 -11.62 -1.37 -29.01
CA LYS A 258 -11.21 -2.64 -28.40
C LYS A 258 -10.94 -2.39 -26.92
N LYS A 259 -11.73 -3.04 -26.04
CA LYS A 259 -11.27 -3.32 -24.68
C LYS A 259 -10.00 -4.15 -24.82
N ALA A 260 -8.84 -3.49 -24.83
CA ALA A 260 -7.62 -4.13 -24.37
C ALA A 260 -7.79 -4.27 -22.86
N ASN A 261 -7.55 -5.48 -22.36
CA ASN A 261 -7.68 -5.79 -20.95
C ASN A 261 -6.61 -5.00 -20.17
N ASP A 262 -7.02 -3.87 -19.61
CA ASP A 262 -6.53 -3.40 -18.32
C ASP A 262 -7.22 -4.23 -17.21
#